data_AF-A0A392TC07-F1
#
_entry.id   AF-A0A392TC07-F1
#
_cell.length_a   1.000
_cell.length_b   1.000
_cell.length_c   1.000
_cell.angle_alpha   90.00
_cell.angle_beta   90.00
_cell.angle_gamma   90.00
#
_symmetry.space_group_name_H-M   'P 1'
#
loop_
_entity.id
_entity.type
_entity.pdbx_description
1 polymer ?
#
loop_
_entity_poly.entity_id
_entity_poly.type
_entity_poly.pdbx_seq_one_letter_code
_entity_poly.pdbx_strand_id
1 'polypeptide(L)'
;QLVKDLEVAEAKLAEVTQERDTLLATVKGLEGRVSALEDKLKETEGRGVEEVITEEEKAVDRAGVYAGLSRAMLVSRIFDLNDSMLETASS
;
A
#
# COMPACT_ATOMS: atom_id res chain seq x y z
N GLN A 1 -19.35 -50.01 -26.19
CA GLN A 1 -19.74 -48.97 -25.22
C GLN A 1 -18.58 -48.65 -24.30
N LEU A 2 -18.13 -49.59 -23.47
CA LEU A 2 -17.01 -49.41 -22.52
C LEU A 2 -15.71 -48.84 -23.12
N VAL A 3 -15.28 -49.29 -24.31
CA VAL A 3 -14.06 -48.76 -24.96
C VAL A 3 -14.19 -47.27 -25.29
N LYS A 4 -15.36 -46.84 -25.79
CA LYS A 4 -15.61 -45.43 -26.12
C LYS A 4 -15.67 -44.57 -24.86
N ASP A 5 -16.27 -45.10 -23.79
CA ASP A 5 -16.36 -44.40 -22.51
C ASP A 5 -14.97 -44.24 -21.87
N LEU A 6 -14.09 -45.24 -22.04
CA LEU A 6 -12.69 -45.18 -21.62
C LEU A 6 -11.90 -44.11 -22.39
N GLU A 7 -12.01 -44.07 -23.72
CA GLU A 7 -11.37 -43.05 -24.57
C GLU A 7 -11.79 -41.63 -24.16
N VAL A 8 -13.08 -41.42 -23.88
CA VAL A 8 -13.60 -40.12 -23.40
C VAL A 8 -13.04 -39.77 -22.02
N ALA A 9 -12.93 -40.74 -21.11
CA ALA A 9 -12.37 -40.51 -19.79
C ALA A 9 -10.88 -40.16 -19.85
N GLU A 10 -10.10 -40.84 -20.71
CA GLU A 10 -8.68 -40.55 -20.94
C GLU A 10 -8.47 -39.15 -21.51
N ALA A 11 -9.28 -38.74 -22.50
CA ALA A 11 -9.22 -37.39 -23.06
C ALA A 11 -9.50 -36.31 -22.00
N LYS A 12 -10.53 -36.49 -21.16
CA LYS A 12 -10.84 -35.57 -20.06
C LYS A 12 -9.74 -35.54 -19.00
N LEU A 13 -9.12 -36.67 -18.71
CA LEU A 13 -8.02 -36.74 -17.75
C LEU A 13 -6.80 -35.96 -18.26
N ALA A 14 -6.51 -36.05 -19.55
CA ALA A 14 -5.43 -35.29 -20.17
C ALA A 14 -5.69 -33.77 -20.11
N GLU A 15 -6.92 -33.34 -20.44
CA GLU A 15 -7.35 -31.94 -20.36
C GLU A 15 -7.21 -31.38 -18.94
N VAL A 16 -7.81 -32.04 -17.94
CA VAL A 16 -7.76 -31.60 -16.54
C VAL A 16 -6.32 -31.60 -16.00
N THR A 17 -5.48 -32.53 -16.46
CA THR A 17 -4.06 -32.56 -16.11
C THR A 17 -3.32 -31.34 -16.64
N GLN A 18 -3.56 -30.97 -17.90
CA GLN A 18 -2.96 -29.79 -18.52
C GLN A 18 -3.42 -28.49 -17.84
N GLU A 19 -4.72 -28.38 -17.53
CA GLU A 19 -5.27 -27.23 -16.81
C GLU A 19 -4.65 -27.09 -15.42
N ARG A 20 -4.57 -28.19 -14.66
CA ARG A 20 -3.92 -28.22 -13.35
C ARG A 20 -2.48 -27.73 -13.43
N ASP A 21 -1.70 -28.21 -14.40
CA ASP A 21 -0.29 -27.85 -14.52
C ASP A 21 -0.11 -26.37 -14.87
N THR A 22 -0.99 -25.83 -15.72
CA THR A 22 -1.02 -24.40 -16.07
C THR A 22 -1.38 -23.53 -14.87
N LEU A 23 -2.40 -23.93 -14.10
CA LEU A 23 -2.78 -23.24 -12.86
C LEU A 23 -1.66 -23.28 -11.83
N LEU A 24 -1.00 -24.42 -11.67
CA LEU A 24 0.09 -24.60 -10.72
C LEU A 24 1.30 -23.73 -11.07
N ALA A 25 1.62 -23.56 -12.35
CA ALA A 25 2.63 -22.60 -12.80
C ALA A 25 2.23 -21.15 -12.48
N THR A 26 0.96 -20.81 -12.66
CA THR A 26 0.43 -19.47 -12.37
C THR A 26 0.49 -19.16 -10.87
N VAL A 27 0.09 -20.10 -10.00
CA VAL A 27 0.15 -19.95 -8.55
C VAL A 27 1.58 -19.69 -8.09
N LYS A 28 2.56 -20.48 -8.55
CA LYS A 28 3.98 -20.27 -8.22
C LYS A 28 4.47 -18.89 -8.65
N GLY A 29 4.05 -18.42 -9.83
CA GLY A 29 4.38 -17.08 -10.31
C GLY A 29 3.77 -15.97 -9.45
N LEU A 30 2.53 -16.15 -8.98
CA LEU A 30 1.86 -15.21 -8.09
C LEU A 30 2.50 -15.20 -6.70
N GLU A 31 2.82 -16.35 -6.12
CA GLU A 31 3.52 -16.47 -4.84
C GLU A 31 4.86 -15.71 -4.86
N GLY A 32 5.64 -15.86 -5.93
CA GLY A 32 6.88 -15.09 -6.11
C GLY A 32 6.67 -13.58 -6.19
N ARG A 33 5.60 -13.13 -6.87
CA ARG A 33 5.24 -11.70 -6.94
C ARG A 33 4.78 -11.16 -5.59
N VAL A 34 4.01 -11.92 -4.83
CA VAL A 34 3.56 -11.55 -3.49
C VAL A 34 4.77 -11.38 -2.58
N SER A 35 5.68 -12.36 -2.54
CA SER A 35 6.93 -12.26 -1.76
C SER A 35 7.74 -11.01 -2.12
N ALA A 36 7.92 -10.72 -3.42
CA ALA A 36 8.66 -9.54 -3.86
C ALA A 36 7.98 -8.22 -3.48
N LEU A 37 6.64 -8.19 -3.42
CA LEU A 37 5.88 -7.02 -2.97
C LEU A 37 5.97 -6.84 -1.45
N GLU A 38 5.92 -7.94 -0.68
CA GLU A 38 6.11 -7.91 0.77
C GLU A 38 7.50 -7.39 1.15
N ASP A 39 8.54 -7.81 0.43
CA ASP A 39 9.90 -7.31 0.66
C ASP A 39 10.04 -5.81 0.37
N LYS A 40 9.44 -5.34 -0.73
CA LYS A 40 9.38 -3.91 -1.05
C LYS A 40 8.61 -3.12 0.01
N LEU A 41 7.49 -3.66 0.49
CA LEU A 41 6.71 -3.01 1.52
C LEU A 41 7.54 -2.83 2.79
N LYS A 42 8.24 -3.87 3.25
CA LYS A 42 9.16 -3.78 4.40
C LYS A 42 10.28 -2.76 4.18
N GLU A 43 10.84 -2.69 2.97
CA GLU A 43 11.85 -1.68 2.62
C GLU A 43 11.29 -0.25 2.69
N THR A 44 10.01 -0.06 2.36
CA THR A 44 9.34 1.24 2.46
C THR A 44 8.84 1.55 3.87
N GLU A 45 8.45 0.56 4.66
CA GLU A 45 8.03 0.71 6.05
C GLU A 45 9.22 1.05 6.97
N GLY A 46 10.43 0.57 6.66
CA GLY A 46 11.66 0.97 7.33
C GLY A 46 12.05 2.43 7.09
N ARG A 47 11.56 3.05 6.01
CA ARG A 47 11.55 4.50 5.76
C ARG A 47 10.23 5.10 6.27
N GLY A 48 9.88 4.74 7.50
CA GLY A 48 8.59 5.04 8.10
C GLY A 48 8.27 6.53 8.02
N VAL A 49 6.98 6.84 7.92
CA VAL A 49 6.38 8.18 7.99
C VAL A 49 6.88 9.01 9.19
N GLU A 50 7.48 8.37 10.19
CA GLU A 50 8.13 8.97 11.36
C GLU A 50 9.51 9.58 11.05
N GLU A 51 10.18 9.16 9.97
CA GLU A 51 11.45 9.71 9.45
C GLU A 51 11.25 10.91 8.52
N VAL A 52 10.00 11.26 8.19
CA VAL A 52 9.69 12.43 7.34
C VAL A 52 9.57 13.71 8.16
N ILE A 53 9.58 13.63 9.50
CA ILE A 53 9.70 14.84 10.33
C ILE A 53 11.16 15.28 10.30
N THR A 54 11.46 16.27 9.46
CA THR A 54 12.82 16.76 9.31
C THR A 54 13.30 17.40 10.62
N GLU A 55 14.62 17.48 10.82
CA GLU A 55 15.18 18.15 12.00
C GLU A 55 14.75 19.62 12.06
N GLU A 56 14.51 20.25 10.91
CA GLU A 56 13.93 21.58 10.81
C GLU A 56 12.49 21.62 11.36
N GLU A 57 11.65 20.65 11.02
CA GLU A 57 10.28 20.57 11.55
C GLU A 57 10.28 20.35 13.06
N LYS A 58 11.17 19.48 13.59
CA LYS A 58 11.35 19.31 15.05
C LYS A 58 11.83 20.58 15.74
N ALA A 59 12.68 21.37 15.09
CA ALA A 59 13.18 22.62 15.64
C ALA A 59 12.08 23.70 15.74
N VAL A 60 11.20 23.75 14.74
CA VAL A 60 10.09 24.72 14.67
C VAL A 60 8.91 24.29 15.55
N ASP A 61 8.61 23.00 15.63
CA ASP A 61 7.52 22.43 16.45
C ASP A 61 8.05 21.55 17.58
N ARG A 62 8.85 22.15 18.48
CA ARG A 62 9.44 21.42 19.62
C ARG A 62 8.43 20.78 20.58
N ALA A 63 7.22 21.34 20.64
CA ALA A 63 6.14 20.83 21.48
C ALA A 63 5.29 19.77 20.76
N GLY A 64 5.54 19.51 19.46
CA GLY A 64 4.80 18.54 18.67
C GLY A 64 3.32 18.91 18.50
N VAL A 65 2.99 20.20 18.52
CA VAL A 65 1.60 20.71 18.44
C VAL A 65 1.00 20.41 17.06
N TYR A 66 1.84 20.42 16.05
CA TYR A 66 1.49 20.21 14.65
C TYR A 66 1.81 18.78 14.18
N ALA A 67 2.57 18.02 14.99
CA ALA A 67 2.84 16.61 14.74
C ALA A 67 1.54 15.80 14.58
N GLY A 68 1.41 15.10 13.46
CA GLY A 68 0.23 14.28 13.16
C GLY A 68 -1.00 15.04 12.63
N LEU A 69 -0.94 16.37 12.50
CA LEU A 69 -1.99 17.10 11.79
C LEU A 69 -1.97 16.79 10.30
N SER A 70 -3.15 16.62 9.72
CA SER A 70 -3.27 16.55 8.26
C SER A 70 -2.93 17.90 7.64
N ARG A 71 -2.53 17.87 6.35
CA ARG A 71 -2.25 19.10 5.59
C ARG A 71 -3.43 20.09 5.62
N ALA A 72 -4.67 19.60 5.57
CA ALA A 72 -5.85 20.46 5.64
C ALA A 72 -6.00 21.17 7.00
N MET A 73 -5.69 20.46 8.09
CA MET A 73 -5.71 21.04 9.45
C MET A 73 -4.64 22.11 9.63
N LEU A 74 -3.43 21.87 9.11
CA LEU A 74 -2.35 22.88 9.13
C LEU A 74 -2.74 24.14 8.35
N VAL A 75 -3.32 23.98 7.15
CA VAL A 75 -3.81 25.09 6.34
C VAL A 75 -4.89 25.88 7.08
N SER A 76 -5.88 25.20 7.69
CA SER A 76 -6.91 25.87 8.49
C SER A 76 -6.30 26.73 9.59
N ARG A 77 -5.29 26.20 10.30
CA ARG A 77 -4.64 26.92 11.41
C ARG A 77 -3.87 28.16 10.96
N ILE A 78 -3.27 28.11 9.76
CA ILE A 78 -2.59 29.26 9.15
C ILE A 78 -3.61 30.38 8.86
N PHE A 79 -4.78 30.04 8.31
CA PHE A 79 -5.85 31.02 8.08
C PHE A 79 -6.35 31.62 9.39
N ASP A 80 -6.64 30.80 10.41
CA ASP A 80 -7.08 31.30 11.73
C ASP A 80 -6.08 32.31 12.33
N LEU A 81 -4.77 32.01 12.24
CA LEU A 81 -3.72 32.89 12.75
C LEU A 81 -3.66 34.19 11.94
N ASN A 82 -3.74 34.10 10.61
CA ASN A 82 -3.69 35.26 9.73
C ASN A 82 -4.86 36.22 9.98
N ASP A 83 -6.07 35.68 10.16
CA ASP A 83 -7.25 36.47 10.49
C ASP A 83 -7.10 37.15 11.86
N SER A 84 -6.63 36.42 12.87
CA SER A 84 -6.35 37.00 14.20
C SER A 84 -5.30 38.12 14.15
N MET A 85 -4.28 38.00 13.31
CA MET A 85 -3.26 39.05 13.11
C MET A 85 -3.85 40.28 12.42
N LEU A 86 -4.72 40.10 11.43
CA LEU A 86 -5.38 41.19 10.71
C LEU A 86 -6.29 42.01 11.62
N GLU A 87 -7.08 41.34 12.46
CA GLU A 87 -7.95 41.99 13.45
C GLU A 87 -7.15 42.80 14.48
N THR A 88 -6.02 42.24 14.94
CA THR A 88 -5.13 42.90 15.89
C THR A 88 -4.45 44.14 15.29
N ALA A 89 -4.02 44.07 14.02
CA ALA A 89 -3.37 45.19 13.34
C ALA A 89 -4.33 46.32 12.92
N SER A 90 -5.63 46.01 12.85
CA SER A 90 -6.69 46.96 12.52
C SER A 90 -7.31 47.64 13.75
N SER A 91 -6.84 47.29 14.95
CA SER A 91 -7.25 47.83 16.25
C SER A 91 -6.23 48.83 16.79
#